data_AF-W2CU82-F1
#
_entry.id   AF-W2CU82-F1
#
_cell.length_a   1.000
_cell.length_b   1.000
_cell.length_c   1.000
_cell.angle_alpha   90.00
_cell.angle_beta   90.00
_cell.angle_gamma   90.00
#
_symmetry.space_group_name_H-M   'P 1'
#
loop_
_entity.id
_entity.type
_entity.pdbx_description
1 polymer ?
#
loop_
_entity_poly.entity_id
_entity_poly.type
_entity_poly.pdbx_seq_one_letter_code
_entity_poly.pdbx_strand_id
1 'polypeptide(L)' 'MRVRGNGSERMVFAFEGFSLPDDKQLEVTIHERNGGRTLSFRVQNEDLLRARRIDHLKLQWR' A
#
# COMPACT_ATOMS: atom_id res chain seq x y z
N MET A 1 10.12 6.67 -8.26
CA MET A 1 8.93 7.47 -8.61
C MET A 1 9.18 8.90 -8.18
N ARG A 2 9.38 9.83 -9.13
CA ARG A 2 9.65 11.24 -8.81
C ARG A 2 8.33 12.02 -8.79
N VAL A 3 7.91 12.48 -7.62
CA VAL A 3 6.74 13.38 -7.47
C VAL A 3 7.23 14.81 -7.70
N ARG A 4 6.72 15.51 -8.71
CA ARG A 4 7.09 16.91 -8.97
C ARG A 4 6.52 17.84 -7.89
N GLY A 5 7.08 19.04 -7.73
CA GLY A 5 6.49 20.07 -6.87
C GLY A 5 5.04 20.35 -7.29
N ASN A 6 4.14 20.49 -6.31
CA ASN A 6 2.69 20.58 -6.48
C ASN A 6 2.04 19.40 -7.23
N GLY A 7 2.75 18.28 -7.39
CA GLY A 7 2.21 17.04 -7.94
C GLY A 7 1.68 16.12 -6.84
N SER A 8 0.70 15.29 -7.19
CA SER A 8 0.19 14.21 -6.35
C SER A 8 0.36 12.88 -7.07
N GLU A 9 0.78 11.85 -6.33
CA GLU A 9 0.81 10.48 -6.82
C GLU A 9 0.03 9.59 -5.86
N ARG A 10 -0.66 8.58 -6.40
CA ARG A 10 -1.37 7.57 -5.60
C ARG A 10 -0.77 6.21 -5.89
N MET A 11 -0.32 5.53 -4.83
CA MET A 11 0.15 4.16 -4.90
C MET A 11 -0.93 3.22 -4.33
N VAL A 12 -1.32 2.21 -5.11
CA VAL A 12 -2.30 1.21 -4.70
C VAL A 12 -1.58 -0.13 -4.62
N PHE A 13 -1.63 -0.77 -3.45
CA PHE A 13 -1.15 -2.13 -3.25
C PHE A 13 -2.35 -3.06 -3.17
N ALA A 14 -2.37 -4.07 -4.04
CA ALA A 14 -3.36 -5.13 -4.00
C ALA A 14 -2.67 -6.42 -3.57
N PHE A 15 -3.27 -7.11 -2.61
CA PHE A 15 -2.80 -8.39 -2.12
C PHE A 15 -3.90 -9.42 -2.36
N GLU A 16 -3.52 -10.68 -2.59
CA GLU A 16 -4.46 -11.78 -2.42
C GLU A 16 -4.92 -11.84 -0.95
N GLY A 17 -6.09 -12.41 -0.69
CA GLY A 17 -6.58 -12.53 0.69
C GLY A 17 -5.60 -13.33 1.55
N PHE A 18 -5.19 -12.76 2.69
CA PHE A 18 -4.25 -13.38 3.63
C PHE A 18 -4.70 -13.19 5.07
N SER A 19 -4.13 -14.00 5.97
CA SER A 19 -4.31 -13.89 7.43
C SER A 19 -3.00 -13.49 8.09
N LEU A 20 -3.08 -12.72 9.18
CA LEU A 20 -1.94 -12.44 10.05
C LEU A 20 -2.04 -13.30 11.31
N PRO A 21 -0.97 -14.01 11.72
CA PRO A 21 -0.91 -14.64 13.03
C PRO A 21 -1.02 -13.61 14.16
N ASP A 22 -1.36 -14.08 15.36
CA ASP A 22 -1.35 -13.25 16.56
C ASP A 22 0.01 -12.56 16.74
N ASP A 23 -0.03 -11.31 17.19
CA ASP A 23 1.14 -10.44 17.39
C ASP A 23 2.02 -10.23 16.14
N LYS A 24 1.45 -10.42 14.94
CA LYS A 24 2.10 -10.09 13.66
C LYS A 24 1.41 -8.93 12.96
N GLN A 25 2.21 -8.20 12.20
CA GLN A 25 1.77 -7.14 11.28
C GLN A 25 2.46 -7.31 9.94
N LEU A 26 1.85 -6.78 8.88
CA LEU A 26 2.54 -6.52 7.62
C LEU A 26 3.04 -5.06 7.63
N GLU A 27 4.33 -4.86 7.46
CA GLU A 27 4.90 -3.52 7.23
C GLU A 27 5.37 -3.40 5.79
N VAL A 28 4.89 -2.37 5.10
CA VAL A 28 5.33 -2.04 3.75
C VAL A 28 6.14 -0.76 3.85
N THR A 29 7.42 -0.85 3.49
CA THR A 29 8.33 0.30 3.43
C THR A 29 8.79 0.52 2.00
N ILE A 30 8.68 1.77 1.53
CA ILE A 30 9.04 2.19 0.18
C ILE A 30 10.13 3.25 0.28
N HIS A 31 11.22 3.03 -0.44
CA HIS A 31 12.32 3.97 -0.53
C HIS A 31 12.35 4.63 -1.91
N GLU A 32 12.53 5.95 -1.94
CA GLU A 32 12.80 6.64 -3.19
C GLU A 32 14.24 6.35 -3.65
N ARG A 33 14.38 5.60 -4.75
CA ARG A 33 15.69 5.39 -5.39
C ARG A 33 16.33 6.74 -5.72
N ASN A 34 17.54 6.97 -5.21
CA ASN A 34 18.30 8.22 -5.36
C ASN A 34 17.56 9.46 -4.83
N GLY A 35 16.70 9.30 -3.82
CA GLY A 35 16.00 10.38 -3.12
C GLY A 35 16.09 10.22 -1.61
N GLY A 36 15.50 11.17 -0.87
CA GLY A 36 15.50 11.19 0.59
C GLY A 36 14.18 10.77 1.24
N ARG A 37 13.16 10.41 0.44
CA ARG A 37 11.83 10.09 0.95
C ARG A 37 11.70 8.60 1.28
N THR A 38 11.16 8.33 2.46
CA THR A 38 10.75 7.00 2.91
C THR A 38 9.29 7.07 3.33
N LEU A 39 8.49 6.10 2.88
CA LEU A 39 7.11 5.93 3.32
C LEU A 39 6.97 4.54 3.91
N SER A 40 6.40 4.45 5.11
CA SER A 40 6.07 3.17 5.74
C SER A 40 4.61 3.18 6.18
N PHE A 41 3.91 2.08 5.93
CA PHE A 41 2.61 1.84 6.53
C PHE A 41 2.55 0.41 7.08
N ARG A 42 1.74 0.23 8.13
CA ARG A 42 1.54 -1.03 8.82
C ARG A 42 0.09 -1.47 8.62
N VAL A 43 -0.10 -2.74 8.39
CA VAL A 43 -1.40 -3.42 8.32
C VAL A 43 -1.47 -4.35 9.51
N GLN A 44 -2.43 -4.11 10.40
CA GLN A 44 -2.76 -4.95 11.54
C GLN A 44 -4.00 -5.81 11.26
N ASN A 45 -4.33 -6.74 12.16
CA ASN A 45 -5.50 -7.59 12.02
C ASN A 45 -6.81 -6.77 11.90
N GLU A 46 -6.93 -5.66 12.63
CA GLU A 46 -8.09 -4.75 12.56
C GLU A 46 -8.28 -4.14 11.17
N ASP A 47 -7.18 -3.90 10.44
CA ASP A 47 -7.23 -3.36 9.08
C ASP A 47 -7.73 -4.41 8.10
N LEU A 48 -7.35 -5.68 8.29
CA LEU A 48 -7.85 -6.80 7.49
C LEU A 48 -9.35 -7.02 7.72
N LEU A 49 -9.81 -6.92 8.96
CA LEU A 49 -11.24 -7.03 9.30
C LEU A 49 -12.08 -5.89 8.69
N ARG A 50 -11.48 -4.72 8.48
CA ARG A 50 -12.13 -3.55 7.85
C ARG A 50 -11.97 -3.51 6.34
N ALA A 51 -11.10 -4.36 5.78
CA ALA A 51 -10.82 -4.39 4.36
C ALA A 51 -12.07 -4.79 3.56
N ARG A 52 -12.26 -4.16 2.40
CA ARG A 52 -13.36 -4.49 1.48
C ARG A 52 -12.80 -5.21 0.27
N ARG A 53 -13.45 -6.31 -0.11
CA ARG A 53 -13.12 -7.01 -1.35
C ARG A 53 -13.38 -6.08 -2.53
N ILE A 54 -12.43 -6.01 -3.45
CA ILE A 54 -12.55 -5.22 -4.68
C ILE A 54 -12.83 -6.20 -5.82
N ASP A 55 -14.10 -6.38 -6.16
CA ASP A 55 -14.53 -7.34 -7.19
C ASP A 55 -14.23 -6.88 -8.63
N HIS A 56 -14.33 -5.57 -8.88
CA HIS A 56 -14.24 -4.99 -10.23
C HIS A 56 -13.13 -3.94 -10.31
N LEU A 57 -11.91 -4.33 -9.92
CA LEU A 57 -10.75 -3.44 -10.08
C LEU A 57 -10.49 -3.19 -11.58
N LYS A 58 -10.92 -2.02 -12.07
CA LYS A 58 -10.62 -1.57 -13.43
C LYS A 58 -9.29 -0.84 -13.42
N LEU A 59 -8.23 -1.54 -13.82
CA LEU A 59 -6.93 -0.90 -14.07
C LEU A 59 -7.03 -0.16 -15.41
N GLN A 60 -6.84 1.16 -15.38
CA GLN A 60 -6.69 1.98 -16.58
C GLN A 60 -5.19 2.21 -16.78
N TRP A 61 -4.58 1.42 -17.66
CA TRP A 61 -3.23 1.67 -18.13
C TRP A 61 -3.37 2.66 -19.29
N ARG A 62 -3.02 3.92 -19.07
CA ARG A 62 -2.79 4.89 -20.15
C ARG A 62 -1.31 4.95 -20.46
#